data_AF-A0A537YTF7-F1
#
_entry.id   AF-A0A537YTF7-F1
#
_cell.length_a   1.000
_cell.length_b   1.000
_cell.length_c   1.000
_cell.angle_alpha   90.00
_cell.angle_beta   90.00
_cell.angle_gamma   90.00
#
_symmetry.space_group_name_H-M   'P 1'
#
loop_
_entity.id
_entity.type
_entity.pdbx_description
1 polymer ?
#
loop_
_entity_poly.entity_id
_entity_poly.type
_entity_poly.pdbx_seq_one_letter_code
_entity_poly.pdbx_strand_id
1 'polypeptide(L)'
;FKVQPETVRRALLRHPAVTDAVVVGVDDARLGQVPVAVVEVQPGAALDEAELLASASEHLAPYEVPSAVRIVNTLPRTASAKVELSEVRARLRASMRAQT
;
A
#
# COMPACT_ATOMS: atom_id res chain seq x y z
N PHE A 1 14.17 -6.34 -6.28
CA PHE A 1 13.32 -5.14 -6.19
C PHE A 1 14.18 -3.95 -5.75
N LYS A 2 14.22 -2.84 -6.50
CA LYS A 2 15.03 -1.63 -6.18
C LYS A 2 14.17 -0.41 -5.79
N VAL A 3 12.89 -0.59 -5.46
CA VAL A 3 12.04 0.50 -4.96
C VAL A 3 12.15 0.56 -3.44
N GLN A 4 12.26 1.76 -2.90
CA GLN A 4 12.32 1.97 -1.45
C GLN A 4 10.89 2.12 -0.88
N PRO A 5 10.44 1.22 0.02
CA PRO A 5 9.09 1.28 0.60
C PRO A 5 8.77 2.62 1.27
N GLU A 6 9.75 3.24 1.94
CA GLU A 6 9.58 4.53 2.60
C GLU A 6 9.32 5.66 1.60
N THR A 7 9.97 5.66 0.43
CA THR A 7 9.74 6.67 -0.61
C THR A 7 8.30 6.63 -1.08
N VAL A 8 7.79 5.42 -1.37
CA VAL A 8 6.42 5.20 -1.81
C VAL A 8 5.42 5.56 -0.70
N ARG A 9 5.69 5.15 0.55
CA ARG A 9 4.90 5.53 1.72
C ARG A 9 4.80 7.04 1.87
N ARG A 10 5.91 7.76 1.76
CA ARG A 10 5.94 9.24 1.85
C ARG A 10 5.15 9.91 0.75
N ALA A 11 5.13 9.36 -0.46
CA ALA A 11 4.29 9.87 -1.53
C ALA A 11 2.80 9.71 -1.20
N LEU A 12 2.38 8.53 -0.71
CA LEU A 12 0.99 8.26 -0.31
C LEU A 12 0.54 9.15 0.86
N LEU A 13 1.43 9.42 1.82
CA LEU A 13 1.17 10.31 2.95
C LEU A 13 0.95 11.79 2.58
N ARG A 14 1.18 12.18 1.31
CA ARG A 14 0.87 13.54 0.84
C ARG A 14 -0.62 13.72 0.60
N HIS A 15 -1.37 12.64 0.40
CA HIS A 15 -2.81 12.73 0.23
C HIS A 15 -3.48 13.01 1.58
N PRO A 16 -4.31 14.07 1.71
CA PRO A 16 -4.81 14.54 3.01
C PRO A 16 -5.71 13.54 3.74
N ALA A 17 -6.37 12.64 2.99
CA ALA A 17 -7.21 11.58 3.56
C ALA A 17 -6.39 10.39 4.10
N VAL A 18 -5.08 10.31 3.85
CA VAL A 18 -4.24 9.19 4.28
C VAL A 18 -3.68 9.46 5.68
N THR A 19 -3.94 8.53 6.60
CA THR A 19 -3.43 8.58 7.99
C THR A 19 -2.08 7.87 8.10
N ASP A 20 -1.97 6.68 7.50
CA ASP A 20 -0.71 5.93 7.44
C ASP A 20 -0.69 5.01 6.21
N ALA A 21 0.49 4.57 5.81
CA ALA A 21 0.64 3.63 4.71
C ALA A 21 1.82 2.68 4.95
N VAL A 22 1.73 1.48 4.38
CA VAL A 22 2.80 0.50 4.37
C VAL A 22 2.93 -0.10 2.98
N VAL A 23 4.16 -0.33 2.55
CA VAL A 23 4.46 -0.84 1.21
C VAL A 23 5.26 -2.13 1.33
N VAL A 24 4.79 -3.16 0.65
CA VAL A 24 5.43 -4.48 0.64
C VAL A 24 5.58 -4.98 -0.79
N GLY A 25 6.63 -5.76 -1.03
CA GLY A 25 6.77 -6.51 -2.28
C GLY A 25 5.82 -7.70 -2.27
N VAL A 26 5.06 -7.87 -3.34
CA VAL A 26 4.23 -9.04 -3.61
C VAL A 26 4.74 -9.72 -4.87
N ASP A 27 4.72 -11.06 -4.89
CA ASP A 27 5.16 -11.85 -6.03
C ASP A 27 4.32 -11.53 -7.28
N ASP A 28 5.01 -11.29 -8.39
CA ASP A 28 4.43 -11.01 -9.70
C ASP A 28 5.06 -11.93 -10.75
N ALA A 29 4.23 -12.55 -11.59
CA ALA A 29 4.69 -13.55 -12.55
C ALA A 29 5.64 -12.99 -13.62
N ARG A 30 5.56 -11.69 -13.93
CA ARG A 30 6.33 -11.05 -14.99
C ARG A 30 7.57 -10.34 -14.46
N LEU A 31 7.44 -9.64 -13.35
CA LEU A 31 8.46 -8.76 -12.77
C LEU A 31 9.16 -9.40 -11.55
N GLY A 32 8.76 -10.60 -11.16
CA GLY A 32 9.21 -11.28 -9.94
C GLY A 32 8.53 -10.70 -8.70
N GLN A 33 8.65 -9.39 -8.47
CA GLN A 33 7.97 -8.70 -7.38
C GLN A 33 7.55 -7.28 -7.77
N VAL A 34 6.37 -6.85 -7.30
CA VAL A 34 5.82 -5.50 -7.47
C VAL A 34 5.51 -4.85 -6.12
N PRO A 35 5.57 -3.51 -6.00
CA PRO A 35 5.14 -2.82 -4.79
C PRO A 35 3.62 -2.89 -4.69
N VAL A 36 3.12 -3.27 -3.53
CA VAL A 36 1.71 -3.12 -3.16
C VAL A 36 1.63 -2.31 -1.88
N ALA A 37 0.77 -1.30 -1.87
CA ALA A 37 0.55 -0.46 -0.71
C ALA A 37 -0.72 -0.87 0.03
N VAL A 38 -0.68 -0.82 1.36
CA VAL A 38 -1.88 -0.85 2.21
C VAL A 38 -1.96 0.49 2.93
N VAL A 39 -3.11 1.15 2.80
CA VAL A 39 -3.29 2.55 3.17
C VAL A 39 -4.42 2.65 4.19
N GLU A 40 -4.08 3.22 5.35
CA GLU A 40 -5.02 3.61 6.39
C GLU A 40 -5.53 5.02 6.07
N VAL A 41 -6.84 5.16 5.91
CA VAL A 41 -7.47 6.46 5.62
C VAL A 41 -8.20 7.00 6.84
N GLN A 42 -8.47 8.30 6.84
CA GLN A 42 -9.28 8.94 7.86
C GLN A 42 -10.68 8.29 7.93
N PRO A 43 -11.27 8.15 9.14
CA PRO A 43 -12.62 7.62 9.27
C PRO A 43 -13.63 8.43 8.46
N GLY A 44 -14.39 7.75 7.60
CA GLY A 44 -15.40 8.40 6.75
C GLY A 44 -14.85 9.06 5.49
N ALA A 45 -13.55 8.99 5.23
CA ALA A 45 -13.02 9.39 3.92
C ALA A 45 -13.48 8.41 2.84
N ALA A 46 -14.11 8.94 1.80
CA ALA A 46 -14.33 8.20 0.56
C ALA A 46 -13.10 8.39 -0.31
N LEU A 47 -12.35 7.31 -0.51
CA LEU A 47 -11.16 7.30 -1.35
C LEU A 47 -11.09 5.96 -2.07
N ASP A 48 -10.68 5.97 -3.33
CA ASP A 48 -10.47 4.76 -4.11
C ASP A 48 -9.00 4.55 -4.50
N GLU A 49 -8.72 3.35 -5.01
CA GLU A 49 -7.37 2.94 -5.41
C GLU A 49 -6.81 3.85 -6.52
N ALA A 50 -7.62 4.27 -7.49
CA ALA A 50 -7.16 5.03 -8.63
C ALA A 50 -6.76 6.46 -8.23
N GLU A 51 -7.51 7.11 -7.32
CA GLU A 51 -7.13 8.41 -6.77
C GLU A 51 -5.78 8.36 -6.04
N LEU A 52 -5.55 7.33 -5.20
CA LEU A 52 -4.28 7.18 -4.48
C LEU A 52 -3.11 6.91 -5.41
N LEU A 53 -3.31 6.08 -6.43
CA LEU A 53 -2.28 5.80 -7.43
C LEU A 53 -1.94 7.05 -8.25
N ALA A 54 -2.96 7.81 -8.68
CA ALA A 54 -2.76 9.07 -9.39
C ALA A 54 -1.96 10.06 -8.54
N SER A 55 -2.38 10.30 -7.29
CA SER A 55 -1.69 11.19 -6.37
C SER A 55 -0.25 10.75 -6.08
N ALA A 56 -0.01 9.44 -5.88
CA ALA A 56 1.35 8.93 -5.68
C ALA A 56 2.23 9.10 -6.93
N SER A 57 1.66 8.95 -8.13
CA SER A 57 2.38 9.08 -9.40
C SER A 57 2.87 10.50 -9.69
N GLU A 58 2.31 11.53 -9.04
CA GLU A 58 2.81 12.91 -9.14
C GLU A 58 4.15 13.10 -8.41
N HIS A 59 4.53 12.16 -7.55
CA HIS A 59 5.68 12.27 -6.65
C HIS A 59 6.67 11.11 -6.76
N LEU A 60 6.39 10.13 -7.62
CA LEU A 60 7.17 8.90 -7.78
C LEU A 60 7.56 8.70 -9.24
N ALA A 61 8.70 8.06 -9.48
CA ALA A 61 8.98 7.56 -10.83
C ALA A 61 7.97 6.44 -11.19
N PRO A 62 7.66 6.23 -12.49
CA PRO A 62 6.64 5.27 -12.91
C PRO A 62 6.84 3.83 -12.39
N TYR A 63 8.08 3.42 -12.15
CA TYR A 63 8.41 2.09 -11.61
C TYR A 63 8.34 2.01 -10.08
N GLU A 64 8.23 3.13 -9.38
CA GLU A 64 8.06 3.21 -7.92
C GLU A 64 6.58 3.26 -7.52
N VAL A 65 5.70 3.64 -8.44
CA VAL A 65 4.26 3.66 -8.23
C VAL A 65 3.79 2.24 -7.86
N PRO A 66 3.01 2.08 -6.77
CA PRO A 66 2.43 0.78 -6.41
C PRO A 66 1.67 0.17 -7.57
N SER A 67 1.77 -1.14 -7.76
CA SER A 67 0.93 -1.84 -8.74
C SER A 67 -0.51 -1.98 -8.27
N ALA A 68 -0.76 -1.86 -6.97
CA ALA A 68 -2.08 -1.89 -6.36
C ALA A 68 -2.06 -1.17 -5.00
N VAL A 69 -3.23 -0.69 -4.58
CA VAL A 69 -3.43 -0.08 -3.26
C VAL A 69 -4.63 -0.73 -2.57
N ARG A 70 -4.47 -1.12 -1.31
CA ARG A 70 -5.56 -1.65 -0.49
C ARG A 70 -5.87 -0.69 0.63
N ILE A 71 -7.08 -0.15 0.61
CA ILE A 71 -7.56 0.80 1.59
C ILE A 71 -8.15 0.04 2.77
N VAL A 72 -7.75 0.42 3.97
CA VAL A 72 -8.21 -0.19 5.22
C VAL A 72 -8.57 0.91 6.23
N ASN A 73 -9.48 0.58 7.14
CA ASN A 73 -9.78 1.49 8.27
C ASN A 73 -8.65 1.50 9.31
N THR A 74 -7.89 0.42 9.40
CA THR A 74 -6.79 0.28 10.37
C THR A 74 -5.75 -0.70 9.87
N LEU A 75 -4.49 -0.29 9.93
CA LEU A 75 -3.35 -1.16 9.70
C LEU A 75 -3.17 -2.11 10.89
N PRO A 76 -2.83 -3.39 10.64
CA PRO A 76 -2.52 -4.31 11.72
C PRO A 76 -1.25 -3.85 12.43
N ARG A 77 -1.29 -3.77 13.76
CA ARG A 77 -0.17 -3.32 14.58
C ARG A 77 0.16 -4.38 15.63
N THR A 78 1.44 -4.50 15.94
CA THR A 78 1.95 -5.31 17.05
C THR A 78 1.62 -4.66 18.39
N ALA A 79 1.85 -5.37 19.50
CA ALA A 79 1.71 -4.82 20.85
C ALA A 79 2.54 -3.55 21.11
N SER A 80 3.61 -3.32 20.34
CA SER A 80 4.42 -2.10 20.38
C SER A 80 3.95 -1.00 19.41
N ALA A 81 2.72 -1.09 18.92
CA ALA A 81 2.08 -0.15 17.97
C ALA A 81 2.76 -0.02 16.59
N LYS A 82 3.76 -0.86 16.27
CA LYS A 82 4.37 -0.92 14.94
C LYS A 82 3.51 -1.72 13.98
N VAL A 83 3.41 -1.28 12.72
CA VAL A 83 2.72 -2.02 11.67
C VAL A 83 3.30 -3.43 11.53
N GLU A 84 2.45 -4.44 11.58
CA GLU A 84 2.85 -5.84 11.49
C GLU A 84 2.88 -6.30 10.03
N LEU A 85 4.08 -6.27 9.43
CA LEU A 85 4.26 -6.61 8.01
C LEU A 85 3.85 -8.04 7.65
N SER A 86 3.95 -8.98 8.58
CA SER A 86 3.57 -10.38 8.37
C SER A 86 2.06 -10.52 8.14
N GLU A 87 1.25 -9.92 9.01
CA GLU A 87 -0.21 -9.84 8.85
C GLU A 87 -0.59 -9.05 7.59
N VAL A 88 0.06 -7.92 7.29
CA VAL A 88 -0.19 -7.16 6.04
C VAL A 88 -0.05 -8.07 4.81
N ARG A 89 1.05 -8.83 4.74
CA ARG A 89 1.30 -9.78 3.64
C ARG A 89 0.27 -10.90 3.62
N ALA A 90 -0.17 -11.39 4.78
CA ALA A 90 -1.20 -12.42 4.87
C ALA A 90 -2.55 -11.91 4.31
N ARG A 91 -2.98 -10.71 4.69
CA ARG A 91 -4.20 -10.05 4.18
C ARG A 91 -4.18 -9.83 2.67
N LEU A 92 -3.04 -9.41 2.13
CA LEU A 92 -2.85 -9.24 0.69
C LEU A 92 -2.99 -10.59 -0.05
N ARG A 93 -2.32 -11.63 0.43
CA ARG A 93 -2.43 -12.98 -0.16
C ARG A 93 -3.84 -13.55 -0.09
N ALA A 94 -4.54 -13.37 1.02
CA ALA A 94 -5.92 -13.82 1.18
C ALA A 94 -6.86 -13.12 0.17
N SER A 95 -6.68 -11.81 -0.01
CA SER A 95 -7.46 -11.03 -0.98
C SER A 95 -7.21 -11.49 -2.42
N MET A 96 -5.96 -11.82 -2.77
CA MET A 96 -5.62 -12.32 -4.12
C MET A 96 -6.23 -13.70 -4.43
N ARG A 97 -6.38 -14.58 -3.42
CA ARG A 97 -7.03 -15.89 -3.60
C ARG A 97 -8.55 -15.81 -3.72
N ALA A 98 -9.17 -14.75 -3.19
CA ALA A 98 -10.61 -14.54 -3.24
C ALA A 98 -11.12 -13.95 -4.57
N GLN A 99 -10.22 -13.62 -5.50
CA GLN A 99 -10.53 -13.00 -6.80
C GLN A 99 -10.39 -13.97 -7.99
N THR A 100 -10.27 -15.29 -7.73
CA THR A 100 -10.30 -16.38 -8.72
C THR A 100 -11.63 -17.11 -8.64
#